data_AF-A0A2K1Q495-F1
#
_entry.id   AF-A0A2K1Q495-F1
#
_cell.length_a   1.000
_cell.length_b   1.000
_cell.length_c   1.000
_cell.angle_alpha   90.00
_cell.angle_beta   90.00
_cell.angle_gamma   90.00
#
_symmetry.space_group_name_H-M   'P 1'
#
loop_
_entity.id
_entity.type
_entity.pdbx_description
1 polymer ?
#
loop_
_entity_poly.entity_id
_entity_poly.type
_entity_poly.pdbx_seq_one_letter_code
_entity_poly.pdbx_strand_id
1 'polypeptide(L)'
;MDTELQFAVSPVQLATVLADRTVTEAEALSNRLLGGLELAMGAVELAGAAALCIVPEPTMLTKAACVVTGAHSLDSINAAAGRILTGRDVRTATFRITEALAKQLGADDSTAMSVGLTVDIAVPSAAGLAWGVPRIKYVRAGTLKLAEHEGVKKIGGHTIKKHVAITDEKL
;
A
#
# COMPACT_ATOMS: atom_id res chain seq x y z
N MET A 1 6.12 37.98 -28.38
CA MET A 1 7.48 37.90 -27.81
C MET A 1 7.37 36.97 -26.62
N ASP A 2 7.75 35.71 -26.79
CA ASP A 2 7.75 34.74 -25.70
C ASP A 2 8.94 35.06 -24.80
N THR A 3 8.68 35.74 -23.69
CA THR A 3 9.68 35.97 -22.64
C THR A 3 9.98 34.64 -21.97
N GLU A 4 11.00 33.96 -22.47
CA GLU A 4 11.58 32.78 -21.83
C GLU A 4 12.14 33.21 -20.46
N LEU A 5 11.60 32.66 -19.38
CA LEU A 5 11.96 33.03 -18.02
C LEU A 5 13.38 32.51 -17.74
N GLN A 6 14.38 33.41 -17.77
CA GLN A 6 15.77 33.11 -17.46
C GLN A 6 16.14 33.65 -16.08
N PHE A 7 16.64 32.78 -15.19
CA PHE A 7 17.13 33.16 -13.87
C PHE A 7 18.45 32.43 -13.59
N ALA A 8 19.41 33.16 -13.03
CA ALA A 8 20.70 32.60 -12.62
C ALA A 8 20.57 31.94 -11.25
N VAL A 9 20.92 30.65 -11.16
CA VAL A 9 21.00 29.89 -9.91
C VAL A 9 22.44 29.47 -9.67
N SER A 10 22.88 29.55 -8.41
CA SER A 10 24.20 29.01 -8.04
C SER A 10 24.23 27.49 -8.22
N PRO A 11 25.41 26.88 -8.38
CA PRO A 11 25.52 25.41 -8.43
C PRO A 11 24.85 24.71 -7.24
N VAL A 12 24.87 25.34 -6.05
CA VAL A 12 24.22 24.82 -4.84
C VAL A 12 22.69 24.91 -4.93
N GLN A 13 22.15 26.03 -5.44
CA GLN A 13 20.71 26.20 -5.66
C GLN A 13 20.17 25.27 -6.75
N LEU A 14 20.94 25.09 -7.83
CA LEU A 14 20.61 24.13 -8.87
C LEU A 14 20.67 22.70 -8.33
N ALA A 15 21.68 22.36 -7.54
CA ALA A 15 21.79 21.05 -6.91
C ALA A 15 20.64 20.77 -5.92
N THR A 16 20.13 21.77 -5.20
CA THR A 16 18.97 21.61 -4.31
C THR A 16 17.67 21.45 -5.09
N VAL A 17 17.46 22.23 -6.15
CA VAL A 17 16.30 22.06 -7.05
C VAL A 17 16.35 20.70 -7.73
N LEU A 18 17.52 20.25 -8.17
CA LEU A 18 17.70 18.92 -8.74
C LEU A 18 17.52 17.83 -7.68
N ALA A 19 18.03 18.03 -6.46
CA ALA A 19 17.87 17.10 -5.35
C ALA A 19 16.39 16.91 -4.98
N ASP A 20 15.59 17.96 -4.87
CA ASP A 20 14.14 17.85 -4.65
C ASP A 20 13.38 17.21 -5.83
N ARG A 21 13.98 17.22 -7.02
CA ARG A 21 13.44 16.56 -8.22
C ARG A 21 13.95 15.13 -8.41
N THR A 22 14.96 14.72 -7.66
CA THR A 22 15.59 13.39 -7.74
C THR A 22 15.34 12.63 -6.45
N VAL A 23 14.97 11.37 -6.58
CA VAL A 23 14.83 10.52 -5.39
C VAL A 23 16.23 10.24 -4.83
N THR A 24 16.46 10.56 -3.55
CA THR A 24 17.72 10.23 -2.87
C THR A 24 17.91 8.72 -2.81
N GLU A 25 19.13 8.22 -2.59
CA GLU A 25 19.36 6.78 -2.45
C GLU A 25 18.57 6.16 -1.29
N ALA A 26 18.43 6.90 -0.18
CA ALA A 26 17.66 6.48 0.98
C ALA A 26 16.17 6.38 0.67
N GLU A 27 15.60 7.37 -0.01
CA GLU A 27 14.21 7.33 -0.47
C GLU A 27 13.99 6.24 -1.50
N ALA A 28 14.95 6.02 -2.40
CA ALA A 28 14.86 4.96 -3.40
C ALA A 28 14.87 3.57 -2.74
N LEU A 29 15.72 3.37 -1.74
CA LEU A 29 15.72 2.15 -0.93
C LEU A 29 14.41 2.00 -0.15
N SER A 30 13.91 3.07 0.46
CA SER A 30 12.63 3.06 1.18
C SER A 30 11.47 2.68 0.26
N ASN A 31 11.38 3.31 -0.91
CA ASN A 31 10.38 2.99 -1.93
C ASN A 31 10.49 1.52 -2.35
N ARG A 32 11.69 1.00 -2.57
CA ARG A 32 11.89 -0.43 -2.91
C ARG A 32 11.38 -1.36 -1.82
N LEU A 33 11.67 -1.07 -0.55
CA LEU A 33 11.21 -1.87 0.58
C LEU A 33 9.68 -1.81 0.72
N LEU A 34 9.10 -0.62 0.61
CA LEU A 34 7.64 -0.43 0.61
C LEU A 34 6.98 -1.15 -0.57
N GLY A 35 7.58 -1.09 -1.76
CA GLY A 35 7.13 -1.85 -2.94
C GLY A 35 7.19 -3.36 -2.70
N GLY A 36 8.23 -3.87 -2.02
CA GLY A 36 8.31 -5.28 -1.63
C GLY A 36 7.17 -5.69 -0.69
N LEU A 37 6.86 -4.85 0.29
CA LEU A 37 5.71 -5.07 1.19
C LEU A 37 4.39 -5.05 0.42
N GLU A 38 4.17 -4.05 -0.45
CA GLU A 38 2.97 -3.94 -1.28
C GLU A 38 2.80 -5.13 -2.21
N LEU A 39 3.89 -5.63 -2.80
CA LEU A 39 3.88 -6.84 -3.64
C LEU A 39 3.39 -8.06 -2.85
N ALA A 40 3.94 -8.28 -1.65
CA ALA A 40 3.53 -9.39 -0.79
C ALA A 40 2.05 -9.28 -0.39
N MET A 41 1.61 -8.08 -0.03
CA MET A 41 0.22 -7.82 0.37
C MET A 41 -0.75 -7.96 -0.83
N GLY A 42 -0.36 -7.49 -2.01
CA GLY A 42 -1.13 -7.66 -3.24
C GLY A 42 -1.26 -9.12 -3.67
N ALA A 43 -0.23 -9.94 -3.46
CA ALA A 43 -0.31 -11.38 -3.72
C ALA A 43 -1.31 -12.09 -2.78
N VAL A 44 -1.32 -11.72 -1.49
CA VAL A 44 -2.31 -12.24 -0.51
C VAL A 44 -3.73 -11.83 -0.92
N GLU A 45 -3.92 -10.59 -1.34
CA GLU A 45 -5.21 -10.09 -1.80
C GLU A 45 -5.70 -10.82 -3.06
N LEU A 46 -4.82 -11.02 -4.05
CA LEU A 46 -5.12 -11.76 -5.27
C LEU A 46 -5.48 -13.21 -4.99
N ALA A 47 -4.74 -13.86 -4.08
CA ALA A 47 -4.97 -15.25 -3.71
C ALA A 47 -6.38 -15.45 -3.17
N GLY A 48 -6.85 -14.55 -2.32
CA GLY A 48 -8.21 -14.68 -1.85
C GLY A 48 -9.25 -14.13 -2.84
N ALA A 49 -8.92 -13.16 -3.71
CA ALA A 49 -9.82 -12.80 -4.81
C ALA A 49 -10.15 -14.07 -5.63
N ALA A 50 -9.14 -14.90 -5.91
CA ALA A 50 -9.36 -16.21 -6.53
C ALA A 50 -10.24 -17.15 -5.68
N ALA A 51 -10.14 -17.11 -4.35
CA ALA A 51 -11.05 -17.84 -3.46
C ALA A 51 -12.51 -17.36 -3.60
N LEU A 52 -12.76 -16.04 -3.68
CA LEU A 52 -14.11 -15.50 -3.96
C LEU A 52 -14.63 -16.01 -5.32
N CYS A 53 -13.75 -16.14 -6.31
CA CYS A 53 -14.16 -16.65 -7.62
C CYS A 53 -14.74 -18.07 -7.56
N ILE A 54 -14.38 -18.91 -6.59
CA ILE A 54 -14.86 -20.30 -6.50
C ILE A 54 -15.99 -20.51 -5.49
N VAL A 55 -16.32 -19.52 -4.64
CA VAL A 55 -17.42 -19.62 -3.68
C VAL A 55 -18.76 -19.77 -4.42
N PRO A 56 -19.53 -20.85 -4.18
CA PRO A 56 -20.86 -21.00 -4.78
C PRO A 56 -21.86 -20.15 -4.00
N GLU A 57 -22.48 -19.18 -4.66
CA GLU A 57 -23.55 -18.38 -4.06
C GLU A 57 -24.51 -17.83 -5.14
N PRO A 58 -25.82 -17.68 -4.82
CA PRO A 58 -26.85 -17.47 -5.83
C PRO A 58 -27.03 -16.01 -6.30
N THR A 59 -26.37 -15.05 -5.64
CA THR A 59 -26.59 -13.60 -5.87
C THR A 59 -25.57 -12.95 -6.81
N MET A 60 -24.54 -13.68 -7.24
CA MET A 60 -23.40 -13.21 -8.06
C MET A 60 -22.55 -12.09 -7.43
N LEU A 61 -22.89 -11.59 -6.24
CA LEU A 61 -22.13 -10.59 -5.50
C LEU A 61 -20.68 -11.02 -5.25
N THR A 62 -20.47 -12.30 -4.94
CA THR A 62 -19.14 -12.83 -4.65
C THR A 62 -18.28 -12.97 -5.91
N LYS A 63 -18.91 -13.19 -7.08
CA LYS A 63 -18.23 -13.17 -8.38
C LYS A 63 -17.83 -11.75 -8.78
N ALA A 64 -18.72 -10.77 -8.56
CA ALA A 64 -18.39 -9.37 -8.74
C ALA A 64 -17.23 -8.94 -7.82
N ALA A 65 -17.29 -9.32 -6.54
CA ALA A 65 -16.22 -9.04 -5.58
C ALA A 65 -14.89 -9.70 -6.00
N CYS A 66 -14.90 -10.94 -6.52
CA CYS A 66 -13.70 -11.54 -7.07
C CYS A 66 -13.07 -10.69 -8.17
N VAL A 67 -13.86 -10.29 -9.17
CA VAL A 67 -13.34 -9.57 -10.34
C VAL A 67 -12.78 -8.21 -9.92
N VAL A 68 -13.51 -7.46 -9.09
CA VAL A 68 -13.09 -6.13 -8.61
C VAL A 68 -11.82 -6.23 -7.77
N THR A 69 -11.80 -7.10 -6.76
CA THR A 69 -10.64 -7.28 -5.88
C THR A 69 -9.44 -7.84 -6.65
N GLY A 70 -9.67 -8.76 -7.59
CA GLY A 70 -8.62 -9.32 -8.44
C GLY A 70 -7.98 -8.28 -9.35
N ALA A 71 -8.79 -7.43 -9.99
CA ALA A 71 -8.29 -6.32 -10.81
C ALA A 71 -7.48 -5.32 -9.97
N HIS A 72 -7.97 -4.95 -8.79
CA HIS A 72 -7.25 -4.06 -7.87
C HIS A 72 -5.93 -4.67 -7.36
N SER A 73 -5.93 -5.97 -7.07
CA SER A 73 -4.72 -6.68 -6.63
C SER A 73 -3.64 -6.69 -7.71
N LEU A 74 -4.03 -6.92 -8.97
CA LEU A 74 -3.10 -6.90 -10.11
C LEU A 74 -2.53 -5.50 -10.37
N ASP A 75 -3.36 -4.46 -10.25
CA ASP A 75 -2.92 -3.07 -10.34
C ASP A 75 -1.93 -2.71 -9.20
N SER A 76 -2.24 -3.12 -7.98
CA SER A 76 -1.33 -2.97 -6.82
C SER A 76 0.00 -3.69 -7.02
N ILE A 77 -0.01 -4.94 -7.52
CA ILE A 77 1.20 -5.71 -7.84
C ILE A 77 2.01 -5.01 -8.93
N ASN A 78 1.36 -4.48 -9.97
CA ASN A 78 2.02 -3.78 -11.05
C ASN A 78 2.68 -2.47 -10.57
N ALA A 79 1.98 -1.69 -9.75
CA ALA A 79 2.53 -0.48 -9.14
C ALA A 79 3.72 -0.81 -8.20
N ALA A 80 3.58 -1.86 -7.38
CA ALA A 80 4.64 -2.34 -6.50
C ALA A 80 5.88 -2.79 -7.28
N ALA A 81 5.72 -3.54 -8.36
CA ALA A 81 6.81 -3.93 -9.24
C ALA A 81 7.52 -2.71 -9.84
N GLY A 82 6.75 -1.72 -10.31
CA GLY A 82 7.29 -0.44 -10.77
C GLY A 82 8.09 0.29 -9.68
N ARG A 83 7.58 0.33 -8.46
CA ARG A 83 8.24 0.97 -7.30
C ARG A 83 9.54 0.25 -6.91
N ILE A 84 9.57 -1.09 -6.93
CA ILE A 84 10.78 -1.89 -6.69
C ILE A 84 11.84 -1.63 -7.77
N LEU A 85 11.44 -1.69 -9.04
CA LEU A 85 12.38 -1.55 -10.16
C LEU A 85 12.94 -0.13 -10.26
N THR A 86 12.08 0.88 -10.14
CA THR A 86 12.47 2.28 -10.35
C THR A 86 12.99 2.98 -9.10
N GLY A 87 12.65 2.48 -7.90
CA GLY A 87 12.91 3.19 -6.64
C GLY A 87 12.09 4.48 -6.49
N ARG A 88 11.10 4.73 -7.35
CA ARG A 88 10.23 5.91 -7.26
C ARG A 88 8.88 5.54 -6.68
N ASP A 89 8.21 6.48 -6.03
CA ASP A 89 6.81 6.29 -5.65
C ASP A 89 5.94 6.14 -6.91
N VAL A 90 5.29 4.99 -7.03
CA VAL A 90 4.37 4.65 -8.13
C VAL A 90 2.99 4.45 -7.53
N ARG A 91 2.03 5.26 -7.97
CA ARG A 91 0.62 5.15 -7.60
C ARG A 91 -0.13 4.18 -8.52
N THR A 92 -1.04 3.41 -7.94
CA THR A 92 -1.95 2.48 -8.64
C THR A 92 -2.83 3.23 -9.64
N ALA A 93 -3.31 2.55 -10.69
CA ALA A 93 -4.30 3.12 -11.59
C ALA A 93 -5.62 3.39 -10.84
N THR A 94 -6.00 2.50 -9.92
CA THR A 94 -7.18 2.62 -9.06
C THR A 94 -7.16 3.93 -8.26
N PHE A 95 -6.04 4.24 -7.59
CA PHE A 95 -5.85 5.50 -6.88
C PHE A 95 -6.08 6.70 -7.81
N ARG A 96 -5.39 6.72 -8.96
CA ARG A 96 -5.42 7.86 -9.89
C ARG A 96 -6.80 8.07 -10.50
N ILE A 97 -7.48 6.99 -10.88
CA ILE A 97 -8.83 7.05 -11.45
C ILE A 97 -9.82 7.57 -10.41
N THR A 98 -9.74 7.05 -9.17
CA THR A 98 -10.67 7.44 -8.11
C THR A 98 -10.42 8.88 -7.66
N GLU A 99 -9.15 9.29 -7.54
CA GLU A 99 -8.77 10.68 -7.29
C GLU A 99 -9.32 11.60 -8.41
N ALA A 100 -9.10 11.26 -9.67
CA ALA A 100 -9.57 12.05 -10.80
C ALA A 100 -11.10 12.16 -10.84
N LEU A 101 -11.82 11.07 -10.54
CA LEU A 101 -13.27 11.07 -10.46
C LEU A 101 -13.76 11.96 -9.32
N ALA A 102 -13.14 11.88 -8.14
CA ALA A 102 -13.49 12.73 -7.00
C ALA A 102 -13.32 14.23 -7.36
N LYS A 103 -12.23 14.59 -8.05
CA LYS A 103 -12.03 15.96 -8.56
C LYS A 103 -13.12 16.38 -9.53
N GLN A 104 -13.51 15.51 -10.46
CA GLN A 104 -14.60 15.80 -11.41
C GLN A 104 -15.95 16.01 -10.71
N LEU A 105 -16.16 15.38 -9.55
CA LEU A 105 -17.34 15.55 -8.72
C LEU A 105 -17.27 16.77 -7.78
N GLY A 106 -16.23 17.59 -7.89
CA GLY A 106 -16.08 18.84 -7.14
C GLY A 106 -15.31 18.73 -5.82
N ALA A 107 -14.67 17.59 -5.54
CA ALA A 107 -13.75 17.48 -4.42
C ALA A 107 -12.49 18.33 -4.67
N ASP A 108 -11.99 19.01 -3.63
CA ASP A 108 -10.67 19.63 -3.66
C ASP A 108 -9.56 18.57 -3.75
N ASP A 109 -8.32 19.00 -4.02
CA ASP A 109 -7.19 18.09 -4.20
C ASP A 109 -6.91 17.19 -2.99
N SER A 110 -7.06 17.71 -1.76
CA SER A 110 -6.83 16.93 -0.54
C SER A 110 -7.93 15.90 -0.33
N THR A 111 -9.18 16.29 -0.54
CA THR A 111 -10.32 15.38 -0.45
C THR A 111 -10.23 14.28 -1.52
N ALA A 112 -9.90 14.64 -2.76
CA ALA A 112 -9.76 13.67 -3.85
C ALA A 112 -8.62 12.67 -3.60
N MET A 113 -7.47 13.16 -3.11
CA MET A 113 -6.35 12.30 -2.72
C MET A 113 -6.76 11.32 -1.61
N SER A 114 -7.52 11.81 -0.63
CA SER A 114 -8.00 11.00 0.50
C SER A 114 -9.00 9.93 0.05
N VAL A 115 -9.85 10.25 -0.93
CA VAL A 115 -10.75 9.29 -1.57
C VAL A 115 -9.96 8.20 -2.29
N GLY A 116 -8.98 8.57 -3.12
CA GLY A 116 -8.11 7.61 -3.80
C GLY A 116 -7.40 6.68 -2.82
N LEU A 117 -6.82 7.24 -1.75
CA LEU A 117 -6.14 6.47 -0.71
C LEU A 117 -7.10 5.53 0.05
N THR A 118 -8.31 6.01 0.34
CA THR A 118 -9.32 5.21 1.05
C THR A 118 -9.74 4.01 0.24
N VAL A 119 -9.94 4.15 -1.06
CA VAL A 119 -10.30 3.04 -1.95
C VAL A 119 -9.19 1.98 -1.98
N ASP A 120 -7.93 2.39 -2.14
CA ASP A 120 -6.76 1.50 -2.14
C ASP A 120 -6.55 0.73 -0.81
N ILE A 121 -7.10 1.22 0.30
CA ILE A 121 -7.04 0.55 1.61
C ILE A 121 -8.29 -0.31 1.86
N ALA A 122 -9.47 0.20 1.48
CA ALA A 122 -10.76 -0.41 1.82
C ALA A 122 -11.02 -1.70 1.04
N VAL A 123 -10.71 -1.73 -0.26
CA VAL A 123 -10.92 -2.90 -1.13
C VAL A 123 -10.20 -4.15 -0.57
N PRO A 124 -8.88 -4.11 -0.26
CA PRO A 124 -8.20 -5.24 0.35
C PRO A 124 -8.74 -5.63 1.73
N SER A 125 -9.21 -4.66 2.51
CA SER A 125 -9.69 -4.88 3.88
C SER A 125 -11.01 -5.65 3.89
N ALA A 126 -11.92 -5.37 2.96
CA ALA A 126 -13.13 -6.18 2.76
C ALA A 126 -12.76 -7.61 2.34
N ALA A 127 -11.77 -7.72 1.45
CA ALA A 127 -11.05 -8.94 1.06
C ALA A 127 -10.69 -9.84 2.27
N GLY A 128 -9.82 -9.30 3.11
CA GLY A 128 -9.23 -10.01 4.25
C GLY A 128 -10.18 -10.31 5.41
N LEU A 129 -11.26 -9.53 5.57
CA LEU A 129 -12.32 -9.85 6.54
C LEU A 129 -13.07 -11.12 6.13
N ALA A 130 -13.31 -11.35 4.83
CA ALA A 130 -13.97 -12.54 4.33
C ALA A 130 -13.15 -13.83 4.54
N TRP A 131 -11.82 -13.74 4.69
CA TRP A 131 -10.93 -14.90 4.93
C TRP A 131 -10.42 -15.02 6.36
N GLY A 132 -10.94 -14.24 7.31
CA GLY A 132 -10.53 -14.34 8.70
C GLY A 132 -9.06 -13.92 8.94
N VAL A 133 -8.52 -13.01 8.13
CA VAL A 133 -7.18 -12.42 8.32
C VAL A 133 -7.33 -10.98 8.84
N PRO A 134 -7.81 -10.77 10.09
CA PRO A 134 -8.16 -9.45 10.60
C PRO A 134 -6.94 -8.52 10.75
N ARG A 135 -5.72 -9.06 10.68
CA ARG A 135 -4.48 -8.28 10.82
C ARG A 135 -4.14 -7.47 9.58
N ILE A 136 -4.61 -7.88 8.39
CA ILE A 136 -4.23 -7.24 7.13
C ILE A 136 -4.70 -5.78 7.06
N LYS A 137 -5.85 -5.48 7.67
CA LYS A 137 -6.40 -4.12 7.75
C LYS A 137 -5.50 -3.18 8.57
N TYR A 138 -4.93 -3.66 9.68
CA TYR A 138 -4.07 -2.83 10.54
C TYR A 138 -2.71 -2.57 9.89
N VAL A 139 -2.18 -3.55 9.14
CA VAL A 139 -0.94 -3.38 8.35
C VAL A 139 -1.14 -2.32 7.28
N ARG A 140 -2.21 -2.42 6.47
CA ARG A 140 -2.51 -1.46 5.40
C ARG A 140 -2.86 -0.06 5.91
N ALA A 141 -3.56 0.03 7.04
CA ALA A 141 -3.86 1.31 7.66
C ALA A 141 -2.66 1.92 8.43
N GLY A 142 -1.52 1.23 8.53
CA GLY A 142 -0.37 1.67 9.32
C GLY A 142 -0.64 1.73 10.83
N THR A 143 -1.69 1.06 11.31
CA THR A 143 -2.12 1.06 12.72
C THR A 143 -1.76 -0.23 13.46
N LEU A 144 -0.88 -1.05 12.88
CA LEU A 144 -0.43 -2.30 13.49
C LEU A 144 0.37 -2.03 14.76
N LYS A 145 -0.20 -2.39 15.91
CA LYS A 145 0.52 -2.41 17.19
C LYS A 145 1.23 -3.74 17.37
N LEU A 146 2.55 -3.75 17.13
CA LEU A 146 3.38 -4.96 17.27
C LEU A 146 3.24 -5.59 18.67
N ALA A 147 3.19 -4.79 19.73
CA ALA A 147 3.01 -5.28 21.10
C ALA A 147 1.72 -6.10 21.29
N GLU A 148 0.64 -5.74 20.60
CA GLU A 148 -0.66 -6.41 20.68
C GLU A 148 -0.73 -7.67 19.78
N HIS A 149 0.12 -7.75 18.74
CA HIS A 149 0.11 -8.85 17.78
C HIS A 149 1.27 -9.86 17.93
N GLU A 150 2.34 -9.47 18.61
CA GLU A 150 3.51 -10.29 18.95
C GLU A 150 3.54 -10.69 20.43
N GLY A 151 2.63 -10.14 21.25
CA GLY A 151 2.45 -10.54 22.64
C GLY A 151 1.61 -11.81 22.74
N VAL A 152 2.25 -12.96 22.99
CA VAL A 152 1.53 -14.22 23.25
C VAL A 152 0.79 -14.15 24.61
N LYS A 153 1.43 -13.55 25.62
CA LYS A 153 0.87 -13.29 26.98
C LYS A 153 1.38 -12.00 27.64
N LYS A 154 2.53 -11.47 27.20
CA LYS A 154 3.17 -10.21 27.61
C LYS A 154 3.78 -9.53 26.39
N ILE A 155 4.02 -8.23 26.45
CA ILE A 155 4.75 -7.47 25.42
C ILE A 155 6.08 -8.21 25.12
N GLY A 156 6.31 -8.57 23.85
CA GLY A 156 7.54 -9.24 23.41
C GLY A 156 7.57 -10.77 23.55
N GLY A 157 6.45 -11.43 23.89
CA GLY A 157 6.40 -12.89 24.06
C GLY A 157 6.84 -13.71 22.83
N HIS A 158 6.49 -13.28 21.62
CA HIS A 158 6.97 -13.92 20.39
C HIS A 158 8.49 -13.77 20.22
N THR A 159 9.02 -12.56 20.42
CA THR A 159 10.45 -12.25 20.30
C THR A 159 11.27 -13.06 21.30
N ILE A 160 10.84 -13.10 22.55
CA ILE A 160 11.54 -13.84 23.61
C ILE A 160 11.50 -15.35 23.34
N LYS A 161 10.37 -15.88 22.88
CA LYS A 161 10.21 -17.31 22.60
C LYS A 161 10.97 -17.77 21.34
N LYS A 162 10.95 -16.99 20.27
CA LYS A 162 11.43 -17.39 18.94
C LYS A 162 12.85 -16.92 18.61
N HIS A 163 13.28 -15.81 19.20
CA HIS A 163 14.57 -15.20 18.88
C HIS A 163 15.53 -15.19 20.08
N VAL A 164 15.02 -15.21 21.32
CA VAL A 164 15.84 -15.35 22.56
C VAL A 164 15.80 -16.80 23.11
N ALA A 165 14.92 -17.65 22.57
CA ALA A 165 14.78 -19.08 22.93
C ALA A 165 14.50 -19.35 24.42
N ILE A 166 13.79 -18.45 25.10
CA ILE A 166 13.33 -18.65 26.48
C ILE A 166 11.93 -19.30 26.43
N THR A 167 11.73 -20.39 27.17
CA THR A 167 10.44 -21.12 27.21
C THR A 167 9.39 -20.35 28.01
N ASP A 168 8.11 -20.59 27.68
CA ASP A 168 6.98 -19.87 28.29
C ASP A 168 6.89 -20.08 29.81
N GLU A 169 7.48 -21.14 30.37
CA GLU A 169 7.52 -21.37 31.83
C GLU A 169 8.46 -20.40 32.56
N LYS A 170 9.40 -19.77 31.85
CA LYS A 170 10.38 -18.82 32.39
C LYS A 170 9.99 -17.35 32.19
N LEU A 171 8.81 -17.09 31.62
CA LEU A 171 8.26 -15.77 31.29
C LEU A 171 7.16 -15.35 32.27
#